data_AF-A0A382KSW2-F1
#
_entry.id   AF-A0A382KSW2-F1
#
_cell.length_a   1.000
_cell.length_b   1.000
_cell.length_c   1.000
_cell.angle_alpha   90.00
_cell.angle_beta   90.00
_cell.angle_gamma   90.00
#
_symmetry.space_group_name_H-M   'P 1'
#
loop_
_entity.id
_entity.type
_entity.pdbx_description
1 polymer ?
#
loop_
_entity_poly.entity_id
_entity_poly.type
_entity_poly.pdbx_seq_one_letter_code
_entity_poly.pdbx_strand_id
1 'polypeptide(L)'
;MASSWGSLHPLSWGFFCLLVREGLVFSHPEDYMAFLFANLADTDKSTIMGIINLSPDSFYSRSSMSSVSDVMRAAEKMIHEGADILDVGAESTRPGSRGITVELEIERLLPVITKLTREFKLPISVDTYKPEVASVVLQEGVAVINDI
;
A
#
# COMPACT_ATOMS: atom_id res chain seq x y z
N MET A 1 -13.60 31.80 3.05
CA MET A 1 -14.24 31.98 4.38
C MET A 1 -13.95 30.72 5.18
N ALA A 2 -13.84 30.81 6.50
CA ALA A 2 -13.47 29.66 7.32
C ALA A 2 -14.57 28.58 7.30
N SER A 3 -14.19 27.33 7.07
CA SER A 3 -15.03 26.15 7.26
C SER A 3 -14.44 25.29 8.36
N SER A 4 -15.27 24.96 9.34
CA SER A 4 -14.93 24.33 10.61
C SER A 4 -14.39 22.91 10.45
N TRP A 5 -13.41 22.55 11.29
CA TRP A 5 -13.06 21.16 11.57
C TRP A 5 -14.24 20.46 12.25
N GLY A 6 -14.80 19.43 11.61
CA GLY A 6 -15.85 18.59 12.20
C GLY A 6 -15.29 17.69 13.30
N SER A 7 -15.93 17.68 14.46
CA SER A 7 -15.50 16.88 15.62
C SER A 7 -15.72 15.38 15.42
N LEU A 8 -14.71 14.59 15.77
CA LEU A 8 -14.76 13.12 15.77
C LEU A 8 -15.82 12.58 16.74
N HIS A 9 -16.60 11.60 16.28
CA HIS A 9 -17.35 10.69 17.14
C HIS A 9 -16.69 9.30 17.08
N PRO A 10 -16.34 8.69 18.23
CA PRO A 10 -15.78 7.34 18.23
C PRO A 10 -16.91 6.32 18.04
N LEU A 11 -16.83 5.55 16.95
CA LEU A 11 -17.49 4.26 16.86
C LEU A 11 -16.46 3.17 17.18
N SER A 12 -16.88 2.21 17.99
CA SER A 12 -16.09 1.03 18.34
C SER A 12 -15.82 0.15 17.12
N TRP A 13 -14.79 -0.70 17.24
CA TRP A 13 -14.20 -1.56 16.20
C TRP A 13 -13.23 -0.82 15.28
N GLY A 14 -11.94 -0.93 15.62
CA GLY A 14 -10.86 -0.23 14.94
C GLY A 14 -10.35 -0.96 13.69
N PHE A 15 -10.63 -0.36 12.54
CA PHE A 15 -9.82 -0.40 11.32
C PHE A 15 -10.00 0.96 10.64
N PHE A 16 -8.93 1.77 10.54
CA PHE A 16 -9.03 3.17 10.10
C PHE A 16 -8.45 3.36 8.70
N CYS A 17 -9.21 2.95 7.68
CA CYS A 17 -8.87 3.27 6.29
C CYS A 17 -9.24 4.72 5.98
N LEU A 18 -8.24 5.58 5.70
CA LEU A 18 -8.44 7.02 5.51
C LEU A 18 -8.78 7.35 4.05
N LEU A 19 -10.07 7.57 3.75
CA LEU A 19 -10.56 7.91 2.40
C LEU A 19 -10.82 9.43 2.25
N VAL A 20 -10.41 10.00 1.11
CA VAL A 20 -10.61 11.42 0.74
C VAL A 20 -11.45 11.54 -0.55
N ARG A 21 -12.34 12.54 -0.63
CA ARG A 21 -13.49 12.62 -1.55
C ARG A 21 -13.93 14.10 -1.74
N GLU A 22 -14.48 14.60 -2.85
CA GLU A 22 -14.96 14.00 -4.13
C GLU A 22 -14.76 14.96 -5.33
N GLY A 23 -14.82 14.43 -6.57
CA GLY A 23 -15.47 15.13 -7.70
C GLY A 23 -14.63 15.49 -8.94
N LEU A 24 -15.19 15.18 -10.13
CA LEU A 24 -14.88 15.71 -11.47
C LEU A 24 -13.66 15.16 -12.25
N VAL A 25 -13.53 15.69 -13.47
CA VAL A 25 -12.87 15.12 -14.66
C VAL A 25 -11.34 15.10 -14.57
N PHE A 26 -10.79 13.93 -14.85
CA PHE A 26 -9.37 13.57 -14.73
C PHE A 26 -8.48 14.32 -15.72
N SER A 27 -7.57 15.14 -15.19
CA SER A 27 -6.55 15.87 -15.97
C SER A 27 -5.13 15.66 -15.44
N HIS A 28 -4.99 15.19 -14.19
CA HIS A 28 -3.72 14.92 -13.52
C HIS A 28 -3.70 13.49 -12.91
N PRO A 29 -2.51 12.90 -12.61
CA PRO A 29 -2.40 11.53 -12.08
C PRO A 29 -3.10 11.32 -10.72
N GLU A 30 -3.09 12.33 -9.85
CA GLU A 30 -3.78 12.35 -8.56
C GLU A 30 -5.29 12.14 -8.71
N ASP A 31 -5.90 12.70 -9.75
CA ASP A 31 -7.31 12.47 -10.05
C ASP A 31 -7.55 10.96 -10.33
N TYR A 32 -6.62 10.31 -11.06
CA TYR A 32 -6.70 8.89 -11.45
C TYR A 32 -6.73 7.95 -10.23
N MET A 33 -6.03 8.31 -9.15
CA MET A 33 -6.04 7.55 -7.89
C MET A 33 -7.41 7.63 -7.20
N ALA A 34 -8.02 8.83 -7.14
CA ALA A 34 -9.38 8.97 -6.60
C ALA A 34 -10.43 8.19 -7.42
N PHE A 35 -10.25 8.13 -8.75
CA PHE A 35 -11.09 7.29 -9.62
C PHE A 35 -10.91 5.79 -9.36
N LEU A 36 -9.67 5.32 -9.13
CA LEU A 36 -9.43 3.91 -8.84
C LEU A 36 -10.17 3.48 -7.56
N PHE A 37 -10.02 4.19 -6.43
CA PHE A 37 -10.73 3.82 -5.20
C PHE A 37 -12.26 3.89 -5.32
N ALA A 38 -12.79 4.78 -6.17
CA ALA A 38 -14.22 4.79 -6.47
C ALA A 38 -14.69 3.53 -7.24
N ASN A 39 -13.85 2.94 -8.09
CA ASN A 39 -14.15 1.67 -8.79
C ASN A 39 -13.87 0.43 -7.91
N LEU A 40 -12.90 0.51 -7.00
CA LEU A 40 -12.65 -0.54 -5.99
C LEU A 40 -13.80 -0.64 -4.97
N ALA A 41 -14.62 0.42 -4.86
CA ALA A 41 -15.81 0.50 -4.01
C ALA A 41 -17.13 0.12 -4.72
N ASP A 42 -17.08 -0.41 -5.96
CA ASP A 42 -18.25 -0.99 -6.61
C ASP A 42 -18.64 -2.30 -5.90
N THR A 43 -19.76 -2.27 -5.17
CA THR A 43 -20.13 -3.31 -4.20
C THR A 43 -20.43 -4.68 -4.82
N ASP A 44 -20.63 -4.72 -6.15
CA ASP A 44 -20.94 -5.94 -6.89
C ASP A 44 -19.68 -6.68 -7.40
N LYS A 45 -18.47 -6.12 -7.22
CA LYS A 45 -17.20 -6.74 -7.66
C LYS A 45 -16.14 -6.76 -6.55
N SER A 46 -15.67 -7.95 -6.20
CA SER A 46 -14.51 -8.10 -5.31
C SER A 46 -13.22 -7.58 -5.95
N THR A 47 -12.53 -6.71 -5.23
CA THR A 47 -11.15 -6.25 -5.49
C THR A 47 -10.13 -7.32 -5.11
N ILE A 48 -9.09 -7.52 -5.92
CA ILE A 48 -7.96 -8.42 -5.61
C ILE A 48 -6.71 -7.62 -5.22
N MET A 49 -6.18 -7.87 -4.03
CA MET A 49 -4.94 -7.28 -3.53
C MET A 49 -3.80 -8.31 -3.59
N GLY A 50 -2.75 -8.02 -4.38
CA GLY A 50 -1.54 -8.85 -4.49
C GLY A 50 -0.52 -8.50 -3.41
N ILE A 51 -0.18 -9.44 -2.53
CA ILE A 51 0.68 -9.20 -1.37
C ILE A 51 2.16 -9.50 -1.69
N ILE A 52 3.02 -8.50 -1.51
CA ILE A 52 4.47 -8.53 -1.71
C ILE A 52 5.15 -8.43 -0.34
N ASN A 53 5.84 -9.49 0.07
CA ASN A 53 6.60 -9.54 1.31
C ASN A 53 8.10 -9.35 1.04
N LEU A 54 8.70 -8.31 1.62
CA LEU A 54 10.14 -8.01 1.53
C LEU A 54 10.95 -8.56 2.71
N SER A 55 10.29 -9.21 3.67
CA SER A 55 10.96 -9.77 4.85
C SER A 55 11.84 -10.99 4.49
N PRO A 56 13.08 -11.10 5.01
CA PRO A 56 13.99 -12.19 4.66
C PRO A 56 13.59 -13.56 5.22
N ASP A 57 12.66 -13.63 6.18
CA ASP A 57 12.20 -14.87 6.83
C ASP A 57 11.17 -15.66 5.99
N SER A 58 11.66 -16.29 4.92
CA SER A 58 10.91 -17.28 4.13
C SER A 58 11.43 -18.71 4.36
N PHE A 59 11.64 -19.12 5.62
CA PHE A 59 12.16 -20.45 5.98
C PHE A 59 11.28 -21.64 5.55
N TYR A 60 10.07 -21.41 5.02
CA TYR A 60 9.16 -22.44 4.50
C TYR A 60 8.55 -22.15 3.11
N SER A 61 8.99 -21.09 2.41
CA SER A 61 8.59 -20.84 1.02
C SER A 61 9.76 -20.30 0.18
N ARG A 62 9.80 -20.70 -1.09
CA ARG A 62 10.83 -20.33 -2.09
C ARG A 62 10.81 -18.86 -2.53
N SER A 63 10.40 -17.92 -1.66
CA SER A 63 9.83 -16.63 -2.08
C SER A 63 10.33 -15.38 -1.34
N SER A 64 11.48 -15.42 -0.68
CA SER A 64 12.18 -14.18 -0.30
C SER A 64 12.64 -13.49 -1.58
N MET A 65 12.13 -12.29 -1.86
CA MET A 65 12.52 -11.51 -3.03
C MET A 65 13.86 -10.82 -2.71
N SER A 66 14.95 -11.48 -3.12
CA SER A 66 16.34 -11.06 -2.80
C SER A 66 16.76 -9.73 -3.42
N SER A 67 16.04 -9.24 -4.44
CA SER A 67 16.34 -8.01 -5.14
C SER A 67 15.07 -7.29 -5.59
N VAL A 68 15.16 -5.96 -5.77
CA VAL A 68 14.09 -5.15 -6.39
C VAL A 68 13.63 -5.76 -7.72
N SER A 69 14.55 -6.32 -8.51
CA SER A 69 14.23 -6.99 -9.77
C SER A 69 13.35 -8.24 -9.60
N ASP A 70 13.45 -8.96 -8.48
CA ASP A 70 12.58 -10.10 -8.18
C ASP A 70 11.18 -9.62 -7.79
N VAL A 71 11.10 -8.51 -7.04
CA VAL A 71 9.85 -7.86 -6.68
C VAL A 71 9.09 -7.37 -7.92
N MET A 72 9.76 -6.69 -8.85
CA MET A 72 9.10 -6.20 -10.07
C MET A 72 8.51 -7.32 -10.92
N ARG A 73 9.21 -8.46 -11.06
CA ARG A 73 8.69 -9.63 -11.81
C ARG A 73 7.50 -10.27 -11.10
N ALA A 74 7.48 -10.27 -9.77
CA ALA A 74 6.34 -10.75 -8.99
C ALA A 74 5.13 -9.81 -9.11
N ALA A 75 5.34 -8.51 -9.03
CA ALA A 75 4.33 -7.48 -9.26
C ALA A 75 3.72 -7.58 -10.67
N GLU A 76 4.57 -7.64 -11.70
CA GLU A 76 4.13 -7.83 -13.11
C GLU A 76 3.28 -9.10 -13.28
N LYS A 77 3.70 -10.22 -12.66
CA LYS A 77 2.92 -11.46 -12.65
C LYS A 77 1.58 -11.30 -11.95
N MET A 78 1.52 -10.67 -10.78
CA MET A 78 0.27 -10.42 -10.04
C MET A 78 -0.69 -9.53 -10.84
N ILE A 79 -0.17 -8.49 -11.49
CA ILE A 79 -0.94 -7.61 -12.40
C ILE A 79 -1.53 -8.43 -13.56
N HIS A 80 -0.72 -9.28 -14.21
CA HIS A 80 -1.19 -10.15 -15.29
C HIS A 80 -2.21 -11.21 -14.81
N GLU A 81 -2.14 -11.64 -13.55
CA GLU A 81 -3.11 -12.55 -12.92
C GLU A 81 -4.38 -11.84 -12.41
N GLY A 82 -4.48 -10.52 -12.56
CA GLY A 82 -5.68 -9.75 -12.25
C GLY A 82 -5.72 -9.14 -10.85
N ALA A 83 -4.57 -8.87 -10.22
CA ALA A 83 -4.53 -7.97 -9.07
C ALA A 83 -5.00 -6.56 -9.46
N ASP A 84 -5.88 -5.97 -8.65
CA ASP A 84 -6.35 -4.57 -8.80
C ASP A 84 -5.53 -3.60 -7.91
N ILE A 85 -4.90 -4.11 -6.83
CA ILE A 85 -4.02 -3.39 -5.89
C ILE A 85 -2.77 -4.24 -5.62
N LEU A 86 -1.61 -3.61 -5.37
CA LEU A 86 -0.44 -4.29 -4.79
C LEU A 86 -0.18 -3.77 -3.38
N ASP A 87 -0.01 -4.66 -2.40
CA ASP A 87 0.29 -4.32 -1.00
C ASP A 87 1.70 -4.81 -0.63
N VAL A 88 2.50 -3.93 -0.04
CA VAL A 88 3.94 -4.16 0.16
C VAL A 88 4.30 -4.04 1.64
N GLY A 89 4.72 -5.14 2.25
CA GLY A 89 5.15 -5.21 3.65
C GLY A 89 6.62 -5.59 3.80
N ALA A 90 7.37 -4.89 4.67
CA ALA A 90 8.79 -5.15 4.94
C ALA A 90 9.07 -5.73 6.35
N GLU A 91 8.12 -5.59 7.28
CA GLU A 91 8.09 -6.29 8.56
C GLU A 91 7.30 -7.60 8.44
N SER A 92 7.61 -8.61 9.26
CA SER A 92 6.79 -9.82 9.33
C SER A 92 5.81 -9.74 10.49
N THR A 93 4.52 -9.83 10.19
CA THR A 93 3.41 -9.78 11.15
C THR A 93 3.11 -11.14 11.83
N ARG A 94 3.98 -12.14 11.62
CA ARG A 94 3.81 -13.51 12.14
C ARG A 94 4.05 -13.57 13.66
N PRO A 95 3.30 -14.40 14.41
CA PRO A 95 3.54 -14.58 15.85
C PRO A 95 4.99 -14.99 16.16
N GLY A 96 5.66 -14.18 16.98
CA GLY A 96 7.06 -14.41 17.38
C GLY A 96 8.13 -13.84 16.45
N SER A 97 7.74 -13.08 15.41
CA SER A 97 8.68 -12.20 14.72
C SER A 97 9.27 -11.16 15.68
N ARG A 98 10.47 -10.67 15.38
CA ARG A 98 10.97 -9.42 15.97
C ARG A 98 10.70 -8.30 14.97
N GLY A 99 10.03 -7.25 15.42
CA GLY A 99 9.82 -6.05 14.62
C GLY A 99 11.16 -5.42 14.21
N ILE A 100 11.14 -4.69 13.11
CA ILE A 100 12.30 -3.98 12.57
C ILE A 100 12.25 -2.49 12.95
N THR A 101 13.38 -1.81 12.86
CA THR A 101 13.42 -0.36 13.10
C THR A 101 12.83 0.39 11.91
N VAL A 102 12.36 1.62 12.15
CA VAL A 102 11.82 2.53 11.11
C VAL A 102 12.80 2.67 9.95
N GLU A 103 14.09 2.82 10.25
CA GLU A 103 15.14 3.00 9.25
C GLU A 103 15.31 1.77 8.35
N LEU A 104 15.30 0.57 8.94
CA LEU A 104 15.43 -0.70 8.21
C LEU A 104 14.18 -1.02 7.38
N GLU A 105 13.00 -0.60 7.84
CA GLU A 105 11.75 -0.73 7.09
C GLU A 105 11.74 0.20 5.88
N ILE A 106 12.12 1.47 6.06
CA ILE A 106 12.30 2.46 4.99
C ILE A 106 13.36 2.00 3.97
N GLU A 107 14.51 1.49 4.43
CA GLU A 107 15.59 0.98 3.58
C GLU A 107 15.11 -0.16 2.65
N ARG A 108 14.22 -1.03 3.15
CA ARG A 108 13.62 -2.12 2.36
C ARG A 108 12.52 -1.64 1.42
N LEU A 109 11.63 -0.76 1.90
CA LEU A 109 10.46 -0.32 1.16
C LEU A 109 10.83 0.63 0.01
N LEU A 110 11.61 1.68 0.26
CA LEU A 110 11.83 2.76 -0.71
C LEU A 110 12.30 2.27 -2.10
N PRO A 111 13.35 1.43 -2.24
CA PRO A 111 13.81 0.99 -3.56
C PRO A 111 12.78 0.21 -4.36
N VAL A 112 11.80 -0.41 -3.68
CA VAL A 112 10.68 -1.14 -4.28
C VAL A 112 9.55 -0.17 -4.61
N ILE A 113 9.08 0.61 -3.64
CA ILE A 113 7.95 1.53 -3.77
C ILE A 113 8.20 2.56 -4.86
N THR A 114 9.34 3.26 -4.83
CA THR A 114 9.75 4.24 -5.85
C THR A 114 9.75 3.66 -7.27
N LYS A 115 9.94 2.35 -7.42
CA LYS A 115 9.94 1.68 -8.72
C LYS A 115 8.54 1.22 -9.12
N LEU A 116 7.78 0.64 -8.20
CA LEU A 116 6.39 0.21 -8.42
C LEU A 116 5.50 1.40 -8.84
N THR A 117 5.57 2.53 -8.14
CA THR A 117 4.74 3.72 -8.41
C THR A 117 5.11 4.43 -9.71
N ARG A 118 6.29 4.17 -10.27
CA ARG A 118 6.75 4.72 -11.56
C ARG A 118 6.48 3.81 -12.75
N GLU A 119 6.60 2.48 -12.57
CA GLU A 119 6.48 1.52 -13.67
C GLU A 119 5.05 0.97 -13.84
N PHE A 120 4.23 0.96 -12.78
CA PHE A 120 2.86 0.46 -12.82
C PHE A 120 1.82 1.56 -12.54
N LYS A 121 0.63 1.39 -13.11
CA LYS A 121 -0.53 2.30 -12.92
C LYS A 121 -1.51 1.82 -11.84
N LEU A 122 -1.22 0.68 -11.19
CA LEU A 122 -2.00 0.17 -10.10
C LEU A 122 -1.75 1.00 -8.82
N PRO A 123 -2.73 1.09 -7.92
CA PRO A 123 -2.53 1.73 -6.64
C PRO A 123 -1.63 0.83 -5.79
N ILE A 124 -0.63 1.44 -5.16
CA ILE A 124 0.27 0.75 -4.24
C ILE A 124 -0.20 1.03 -2.82
N SER A 125 -0.36 -0.04 -2.05
CA SER A 125 -0.57 -0.05 -0.62
C SER A 125 0.74 -0.42 0.09
N VAL A 126 0.95 0.10 1.30
CA VAL A 126 2.05 -0.29 2.18
C VAL A 126 1.51 -0.78 3.50
N ASP A 127 1.88 -2.02 3.86
CA ASP A 127 1.62 -2.64 5.16
C ASP A 127 2.64 -2.08 6.17
N THR A 128 2.20 -1.09 6.97
CA THR A 128 2.97 -0.53 8.07
C THR A 128 2.09 0.19 9.09
N TYR A 129 2.36 -0.07 10.37
CA TYR A 129 1.77 0.63 11.52
C TYR A 129 2.62 1.83 12.00
N LYS A 130 3.78 2.08 11.36
CA LYS A 130 4.74 3.09 11.84
C LYS A 130 4.52 4.43 11.12
N PRO A 131 4.11 5.51 11.82
CA PRO A 131 3.72 6.76 11.19
C PRO A 131 4.87 7.46 10.47
N GLU A 132 6.12 7.25 10.91
CA GLU A 132 7.32 7.74 10.22
C GLU A 132 7.53 7.05 8.86
N VAL A 133 7.29 5.74 8.79
CA VAL A 133 7.38 4.95 7.55
C VAL A 133 6.27 5.38 6.60
N ALA A 134 5.02 5.44 7.09
CA ALA A 134 3.87 5.93 6.34
C ALA A 134 4.11 7.33 5.74
N SER A 135 4.63 8.27 6.54
CA SER A 135 4.93 9.64 6.10
C SER A 135 5.99 9.73 5.00
N VAL A 136 6.91 8.76 4.95
CA VAL A 136 7.96 8.67 3.93
C VAL A 136 7.42 8.02 2.66
N VAL A 137 6.74 6.89 2.75
CA VAL A 137 6.26 6.16 1.54
C VAL A 137 5.15 6.90 0.79
N LEU A 138 4.32 7.69 1.49
CA LEU A 138 3.32 8.56 0.85
C LEU A 138 3.96 9.59 -0.10
N GLN A 139 5.19 10.02 0.14
CA GLN A 139 5.91 10.95 -0.74
C GLN A 139 6.37 10.31 -2.07
N GLU A 140 6.43 8.98 -2.12
CA GLU A 140 6.79 8.21 -3.32
C GLU A 140 5.57 7.83 -4.20
N GLY A 141 4.37 8.31 -3.84
CA GLY A 141 3.14 8.03 -4.59
C GLY A 141 2.40 6.77 -4.13
N VAL A 142 2.62 6.31 -2.89
CA VAL A 142 1.77 5.29 -2.26
C VAL A 142 0.35 5.83 -2.09
N ALA A 143 -0.62 4.99 -2.42
CA ALA A 143 -2.03 5.34 -2.49
C ALA A 143 -2.81 4.94 -1.22
N VAL A 144 -2.34 3.92 -0.49
CA VAL A 144 -2.96 3.41 0.76
C VAL A 144 -1.87 3.10 1.78
N ILE A 145 -2.15 3.41 3.05
CA ILE A 145 -1.45 2.80 4.18
C ILE A 145 -2.38 1.73 4.77
N ASN A 146 -1.88 0.50 4.84
CA ASN A 146 -2.54 -0.64 5.44
C ASN A 146 -1.94 -0.81 6.85
N ASP A 147 -2.73 -0.49 7.87
CA ASP A 147 -2.34 -0.53 9.29
C ASP A 147 -3.10 -1.70 9.96
N ILE A 148 -2.35 -2.65 10.55
CA ILE A 148 -2.79 -4.02 10.88
C ILE A 148 -2.91 -4.33 12.37
#